data_AF-A0A4Q1UGN7-F1
#
_entry.id   AF-A0A4Q1UGN7-F1
#
_cell.length_a   1.000
_cell.length_b   1.000
_cell.length_c   1.000
_cell.angle_alpha   90.00
_cell.angle_beta   90.00
_cell.angle_gamma   90.00
#
_symmetry.space_group_name_H-M   'P 1'
#
loop_
_entity.id
_entity.type
_entity.pdbx_description
1 polymer ?
#
loop_
_entity_poly.entity_id
_entity_poly.type
_entity_poly.pdbx_seq_one_letter_code
_entity_poly.pdbx_strand_id
1 'polypeptide(L)'
;MKHVTERPFADPQAAARKLLELAASIEQVQEGRIHIEKINYPFLYTVKASGAEFGAGIRCAVEKGWLELHESGTYVRPLTPG
;
A
#
# COMPACT_ATOMS: atom_id res chain seq x y z
N MET A 1 -26.27 9.53 17.91
CA MET A 1 -24.82 9.25 17.81
C MET A 1 -24.48 9.03 16.35
N LYS A 2 -23.56 9.81 15.77
CA LYS A 2 -23.02 9.49 14.44
C LYS A 2 -22.17 8.24 14.62
N HIS A 3 -22.55 7.13 13.99
CA HIS A 3 -21.68 5.95 13.91
C HIS A 3 -20.36 6.41 13.28
N VAL A 4 -19.29 6.47 14.08
CA VAL A 4 -17.94 6.51 13.53
C VAL A 4 -17.75 5.12 12.96
N THR A 5 -17.89 4.98 11.64
CA THR A 5 -17.44 3.79 10.94
C THR A 5 -15.99 3.59 11.32
N GLU A 6 -15.70 2.45 11.95
CA GLU A 6 -14.35 2.04 12.29
C GLU A 6 -13.52 2.14 11.02
N ARG A 7 -12.44 2.93 11.05
CA ARG A 7 -11.60 3.12 9.88
C ARG A 7 -10.70 1.90 9.76
N PRO A 8 -10.92 1.01 8.78
CA PRO A 8 -10.27 -0.31 8.75
C PRO A 8 -8.75 -0.23 8.55
N PHE A 9 -8.23 0.93 8.15
CA PHE A 9 -6.82 1.16 7.87
C PHE A 9 -6.17 2.20 8.79
N ALA A 10 -6.81 2.54 9.91
CA ALA A 10 -6.20 3.37 10.95
C ALA A 10 -4.98 2.68 11.59
N ASP A 11 -4.97 1.34 11.61
CA ASP A 11 -3.78 0.54 11.89
C ASP A 11 -2.86 0.51 10.64
N PRO A 12 -1.62 1.06 10.72
CA PRO A 12 -0.68 1.03 9.61
C PRO A 12 -0.35 -0.39 9.12
N GLN A 13 -0.41 -1.40 9.99
CA GLN A 13 -0.14 -2.77 9.58
C GLN A 13 -1.30 -3.34 8.76
N ALA A 14 -2.55 -3.07 9.14
CA ALA A 14 -3.72 -3.39 8.33
C ALA A 14 -3.67 -2.69 6.95
N ALA A 15 -3.29 -1.40 6.94
CA ALA A 15 -3.08 -0.65 5.70
C ALA A 15 -1.98 -1.29 4.82
N ALA A 16 -0.83 -1.61 5.40
CA ALA A 16 0.29 -2.26 4.70
C ALA A 16 -0.10 -3.61 4.09
N ARG A 17 -0.82 -4.46 4.84
CA ARG A 17 -1.30 -5.75 4.32
C ARG A 17 -2.23 -5.57 3.15
N LYS A 18 -3.14 -4.59 3.21
CA LYS A 18 -4.02 -4.31 2.09
C LYS A 18 -3.27 -3.81 0.85
N LEU A 19 -2.23 -3.02 1.04
CA LEU A 19 -1.37 -2.57 -0.08
C LEU A 19 -0.62 -3.75 -0.73
N LEU A 20 -0.14 -4.72 0.05
CA LEU A 20 0.47 -5.94 -0.49
C LEU A 20 -0.53 -6.80 -1.27
N GLU A 21 -1.76 -6.93 -0.77
CA GLU A 21 -2.82 -7.64 -1.50
C GLU A 21 -3.11 -6.97 -2.85
N LEU A 22 -3.21 -5.64 -2.89
CA LEU A 22 -3.40 -4.88 -4.13
C LEU A 22 -2.20 -5.07 -5.07
N ALA A 23 -0.97 -4.99 -4.54
CA ALA A 23 0.26 -5.20 -5.29
C ALA A 23 0.33 -6.58 -5.93
N ALA A 24 -0.16 -7.63 -5.25
CA ALA A 24 -0.15 -9.00 -5.75
C ALA A 24 -1.01 -9.22 -7.02
N SER A 25 -1.99 -8.35 -7.26
CA SER A 25 -2.83 -8.39 -8.47
C SER A 25 -2.31 -7.58 -9.65
N ILE A 26 -1.20 -6.85 -9.47
CA ILE A 26 -0.67 -5.94 -10.48
C ILE A 26 0.51 -6.58 -11.19
N GLU A 27 0.47 -6.57 -12.51
CA GLU A 27 1.61 -6.99 -13.34
C GLU A 27 2.80 -6.06 -13.09
N GLN A 28 3.93 -6.68 -12.74
CA GLN A 28 5.17 -5.95 -12.49
C GLN A 28 5.81 -5.55 -13.82
N VAL A 29 6.38 -4.34 -13.86
CA VAL A 29 7.21 -3.87 -14.96
C VAL A 29 8.67 -4.30 -14.74
N GLN A 30 9.60 -3.67 -15.45
CA GLN A 30 11.03 -3.97 -15.37
C GLN A 30 11.55 -3.97 -13.93
N GLU A 31 12.36 -4.99 -13.60
CA GLU A 31 12.99 -5.20 -12.29
C GLU A 31 11.99 -5.43 -11.15
N GLY A 32 10.81 -5.98 -11.46
CA GLY A 32 9.79 -6.32 -10.46
C GLY A 32 9.06 -5.11 -9.88
N ARG A 33 9.22 -3.93 -10.48
CA ARG A 33 8.61 -2.68 -10.02
C ARG A 33 7.13 -2.63 -10.33
N ILE A 34 6.40 -1.89 -9.51
CA ILE A 34 5.00 -1.54 -9.70
C ILE A 34 4.90 -0.03 -9.61
N HIS A 35 4.23 0.58 -10.59
CA HIS A 35 3.81 1.97 -10.54
C HIS A 35 2.95 2.22 -9.29
N ILE A 36 3.38 3.12 -8.40
CA ILE A 36 2.73 3.30 -7.09
C ILE A 36 1.27 3.72 -7.23
N GLU A 37 0.91 4.45 -8.30
CA GLU A 37 -0.47 4.87 -8.54
C GLU A 37 -1.41 3.67 -8.75
N LYS A 38 -0.89 2.53 -9.22
CA LYS A 38 -1.67 1.31 -9.44
C LYS A 38 -2.14 0.67 -8.13
N ILE A 39 -1.43 0.88 -7.02
CA ILE A 39 -1.89 0.50 -5.67
C ILE A 39 -2.62 1.65 -4.96
N ASN A 40 -2.20 2.90 -5.18
CA ASN A 40 -2.82 4.08 -4.55
C ASN A 40 -4.28 4.24 -4.98
N TYR A 41 -4.56 4.14 -6.28
CA TYR A 41 -5.91 4.33 -6.80
C TYR A 41 -6.93 3.35 -6.18
N PRO A 42 -6.76 2.01 -6.23
CA PRO A 42 -7.70 1.10 -5.60
C PRO A 42 -7.74 1.23 -4.08
N PHE A 43 -6.64 1.61 -3.42
CA PHE A 43 -6.63 1.85 -1.98
C PHE A 43 -7.57 3.00 -1.60
N LEU A 44 -7.49 4.14 -2.30
CA LEU A 44 -8.33 5.30 -2.02
C LEU A 44 -9.77 5.13 -2.53
N TYR A 45 -9.94 4.59 -3.73
CA TYR A 45 -11.22 4.65 -4.43
C TYR A 45 -12.02 3.35 -4.41
N THR A 46 -11.38 2.19 -4.24
CA THR A 46 -12.07 0.90 -4.17
C THR A 46 -12.34 0.49 -2.72
N VAL A 47 -11.32 0.51 -1.85
CA VAL A 47 -11.48 0.15 -0.42
C VAL A 47 -11.75 1.36 0.48
N LYS A 48 -11.92 2.55 -0.12
CA LYS A 48 -12.36 3.80 0.54
C LYS A 48 -11.49 4.23 1.71
N ALA A 49 -10.19 3.95 1.64
CA ALA A 49 -9.21 4.45 2.59
C ALA A 49 -8.83 5.91 2.28
N SER A 50 -7.99 6.49 3.14
CA SER A 50 -7.50 7.87 3.01
C SER A 50 -6.03 7.93 2.61
N GLY A 51 -5.59 9.10 2.11
CA GLY A 51 -4.19 9.34 1.76
C GLY A 51 -3.23 9.23 2.96
N ALA A 52 -3.70 9.59 4.16
CA ALA A 52 -2.91 9.43 5.38
C ALA A 52 -2.68 7.95 5.71
N GLU A 53 -3.72 7.11 5.58
CA GLU A 53 -3.61 5.66 5.78
C GLU A 53 -2.75 5.01 4.69
N PHE A 54 -2.81 5.50 3.44
CA PHE A 54 -1.93 5.05 2.37
C PHE A 54 -0.46 5.30 2.73
N GLY A 55 -0.12 6.54 3.12
CA GLY A 55 1.24 6.89 3.51
C GLY A 55 1.74 6.11 4.74
N ALA A 56 0.88 5.89 5.73
CA ALA A 56 1.20 5.08 6.91
C ALA A 56 1.44 3.61 6.54
N GLY A 57 0.60 3.04 5.65
CA GLY A 57 0.75 1.68 5.14
C GLY A 57 2.02 1.48 4.33
N ILE A 58 2.37 2.41 3.43
CA ILE A 58 3.64 2.35 2.66
C ILE A 58 4.82 2.38 3.61
N ARG A 59 4.85 3.31 4.58
CA ARG A 59 5.93 3.40 5.56
C ARG A 59 6.07 2.11 6.36
N CYS A 60 4.96 1.58 6.88
CA CYS A 60 4.95 0.33 7.62
C CYS A 60 5.47 -0.85 6.77
N ALA A 61 5.03 -0.96 5.50
CA ALA A 61 5.49 -2.02 4.60
C ALA A 61 7.00 -1.93 4.31
N VAL A 62 7.55 -0.71 4.16
CA VAL A 62 8.99 -0.48 3.97
C VAL A 62 9.77 -0.84 5.25
N GLU A 63 9.32 -0.38 6.42
CA GLU A 63 9.96 -0.69 7.70
C GLU A 63 9.97 -2.20 8.00
N LYS A 64 8.96 -2.93 7.53
CA LYS A 64 8.87 -4.39 7.66
C LYS A 64 9.62 -5.16 6.57
N GLY A 65 10.20 -4.48 5.59
CA GLY A 65 10.88 -5.11 4.46
C GLY A 65 9.94 -5.89 3.54
N TRP A 66 8.66 -5.50 3.45
CA TRP A 66 7.68 -6.11 2.55
C TRP A 66 7.60 -5.38 1.20
N LEU A 67 7.87 -4.08 1.20
CA LEU A 67 8.00 -3.25 0.00
C LEU A 67 9.32 -2.50 0.05
N GLU A 68 9.91 -2.29 -1.12
CA GLU A 68 10.88 -1.23 -1.34
C GLU A 68 10.20 -0.06 -2.03
N LEU A 69 10.40 1.16 -1.53
CA LEU A 69 9.94 2.39 -2.18
C LEU A 69 11.12 2.99 -2.96
N HIS A 70 10.96 3.15 -4.26
CA HIS A 70 11.96 3.79 -5.10
C HIS A 70 12.10 5.27 -4.72
N GLU A 71 13.32 5.82 -4.79
CA GLU A 71 13.63 7.20 -4.37
C GLU A 71 12.79 8.27 -5.08
N SER A 72 12.39 8.01 -6.33
CA SER A 72 11.53 8.92 -7.10
C SER A 72 10.09 9.00 -6.57
N GLY A 73 9.71 8.08 -5.68
CA GLY A 73 8.34 7.90 -5.22
C GLY A 73 7.38 7.33 -6.27
N THR A 74 7.84 7.06 -7.49
CA THR A 74 7.00 6.58 -8.61
C THR A 74 6.74 5.08 -8.56
N TYR A 75 7.68 4.33 -7.98
CA TYR A 75 7.66 2.88 -8.00
C TYR A 75 7.75 2.31 -6.59
N VAL A 76 7.06 1.20 -6.40
CA VAL A 76 7.30 0.28 -5.29
C VAL A 76 7.68 -1.09 -5.85
N ARG A 77 8.41 -1.90 -5.08
CA ARG A 77 8.75 -3.26 -5.46
C ARG A 77 8.39 -4.20 -4.30
N PRO A 78 7.46 -5.16 -4.50
CA PRO A 78 7.20 -6.19 -3.51
C PRO A 78 8.46 -7.02 -3.26
N LEU A 79 8.77 -7.22 -1.99
CA LEU A 79 9.90 -8.03 -1.55
C LEU A 79 9.37 -9.41 -1.16
N THR A 80 9.96 -10.46 -1.72
CA THR A 80 9.67 -11.83 -1.30
C THR A 80 10.21 -12.01 0.13
N PRO A 81 9.46 -12.64 1.05
CA PRO A 81 10.06 -13.11 2.30
C PRO A 81 11.24 -14.03 1.95
N GLY A 82 12.42 -13.70 2.48
CA GLY A 82 13.60 -14.59 2.41
C GLY A 82 13.43 -15.85 3.22
#